data_AF-A0A7V3UY50-F1
#
_entry.id   AF-A0A7V3UY50-F1
#
_cell.length_a   1.000
_cell.length_b   1.000
_cell.length_c   1.000
_cell.angle_alpha   90.00
_cell.angle_beta   90.00
_cell.angle_gamma   90.00
#
_symmetry.space_group_name_H-M   'P 1'
#
loop_
_entity.id
_entity.type
_entity.pdbx_description
1 polymer ?
#
loop_
_entity_poly.entity_id
_entity_poly.type
_entity_poly.pdbx_seq_one_letter_code
_entity_poly.pdbx_strand_id
1 'polypeptide(L)'
;LVKTPRVVVRDDAVPDARTYKSRLYHIYNDPEVKDDLNRPAQPHEPLPDLVLNAYYLLGFDWRETLKAWQEGGHDIPPVMITVCNRTETAARVKHAFDHRQIHIDELCDPDRILHIDSEVLAKAEEKEETDSTNLRDDEEAAAEEDAPVERKQTKAEYAERLRIMVDTVGKRGQPGEKIQNVISVGMLSEGWDAKNVTHIMGLRAFTSQLLCEQVVGRGLRRTSYEVNPETGMFEPEYVNIFGVPFSFLPHEGNGDGPVPPPAEPKTLVEPDPAKKEYAISWPNVVRIEHVFRPKLTLDLAEVPPLCLDAAQTAQVAELAPILEGKPDVTQISRIELERLAREFRTQRIIFEVARDVFDQMRPAWKGRREILLAQLVHIVERFILAGSIVVEPRLFYQDDLLRRLIITLNMSRVVQHIVDLIRQQDTERLELVLDREHPIRSTGDMRPWYTGKPCERTKKSHINVCVFDSTWEASHAFALDECEAVAAWVKNDHLSFEIYYVYKGAVRKYRPDFLVRLQNGDMLVVETKGQETEEDKQKHRALVEWTKAVTSHGGFGRWSCAVARQPADIRGVLHASRGSASMPSVV
;
A
#
# COMPACT_ATOMS: atom_id res chain seq x y z
N LEU A 1 8.28 26.61 -23.75
CA LEU A 1 6.99 27.24 -23.40
C LEU A 1 6.34 26.65 -22.13
N VAL A 2 6.80 25.48 -21.65
CA VAL A 2 6.33 24.83 -20.42
C VAL A 2 7.50 24.60 -19.45
N LYS A 3 7.23 24.20 -18.20
CA LYS A 3 8.22 23.71 -17.24
C LYS A 3 8.84 22.40 -17.74
N THR A 4 10.08 22.16 -17.36
CA THR A 4 10.79 20.91 -17.68
C THR A 4 10.61 19.90 -16.54
N PRO A 5 10.09 18.69 -16.82
CA PRO A 5 9.96 17.67 -15.79
C PRO A 5 11.33 17.10 -15.40
N ARG A 6 11.59 17.01 -14.10
CA ARG A 6 12.74 16.30 -13.53
C ARG A 6 12.27 15.03 -12.85
N VAL A 7 12.93 13.93 -13.15
CA VAL A 7 12.62 12.62 -12.55
C VAL A 7 13.83 12.06 -11.83
N VAL A 8 13.59 11.16 -10.89
CA VAL A 8 14.65 10.41 -10.22
C VAL A 8 15.34 9.50 -11.23
N VAL A 9 16.65 9.73 -11.41
CA VAL A 9 17.49 8.92 -12.29
C VAL A 9 18.35 7.96 -11.48
N ARG A 10 18.87 8.45 -10.34
CA ARG A 10 19.69 7.67 -9.41
C ARG A 10 19.28 8.00 -7.98
N ASP A 11 19.42 7.00 -7.11
CA ASP A 11 19.40 7.16 -5.67
C ASP A 11 20.50 6.26 -5.08
N ASP A 12 20.77 6.40 -3.79
CA ASP A 12 21.78 5.64 -3.06
C ASP A 12 21.26 4.32 -2.47
N ALA A 13 19.99 3.96 -2.73
CA ALA A 13 19.46 2.66 -2.36
C ALA A 13 19.73 1.60 -3.44
N VAL A 14 19.58 0.33 -3.06
CA VAL A 14 19.65 -0.78 -4.01
C VAL A 14 18.56 -0.60 -5.09
N PRO A 15 18.94 -0.53 -6.38
CA PRO A 15 18.00 -0.31 -7.46
C PRO A 15 17.10 -1.52 -7.69
N ASP A 16 16.03 -1.33 -8.47
CA ASP A 16 15.18 -2.44 -8.90
C ASP A 16 15.98 -3.46 -9.72
N ALA A 17 15.91 -4.74 -9.34
CA ALA A 17 16.74 -5.80 -9.92
C ALA A 17 16.43 -6.10 -11.40
N ARG A 18 15.25 -5.71 -11.90
CA ARG A 18 14.84 -5.97 -13.29
C ARG A 18 15.25 -4.84 -14.22
N THR A 19 15.14 -3.61 -13.74
CA THR A 19 15.34 -2.40 -14.54
C THR A 19 16.67 -1.71 -14.27
N TYR A 20 17.34 -2.01 -13.15
CA TYR A 20 18.54 -1.35 -12.65
C TYR A 20 18.37 0.17 -12.46
N LYS A 21 17.14 0.64 -12.36
CA LYS A 21 16.78 2.03 -12.09
C LYS A 21 16.40 2.22 -10.63
N SER A 22 16.43 3.48 -10.19
CA SER A 22 15.85 3.91 -8.92
C SER A 22 14.43 3.34 -8.73
N ARG A 23 14.15 2.78 -7.55
CA ARG A 23 12.81 2.31 -7.18
C ARG A 23 11.80 3.47 -7.12
N LEU A 24 12.29 4.70 -6.90
CA LEU A 24 11.49 5.93 -6.87
C LEU A 24 10.99 6.37 -8.25
N TYR A 25 11.55 5.83 -9.34
CA TYR A 25 11.08 6.10 -10.70
C TYR A 25 9.75 5.39 -11.01
N HIS A 26 9.54 4.18 -10.48
CA HIS A 26 8.34 3.35 -10.69
C HIS A 26 7.67 2.94 -9.37
N ILE A 27 7.55 3.86 -8.41
CA ILE A 27 7.07 3.60 -7.04
C ILE A 27 5.83 2.71 -7.01
N TYR A 28 4.79 3.05 -7.78
CA TYR A 28 3.53 2.30 -7.78
C TYR A 28 3.68 0.84 -8.22
N ASN A 29 4.59 0.54 -9.14
CA ASN A 29 4.80 -0.81 -9.66
C ASN A 29 5.75 -1.65 -8.81
N ASP A 30 6.38 -1.04 -7.79
CA ASP A 30 7.24 -1.76 -6.86
C ASP A 30 6.43 -2.83 -6.10
N PRO A 31 6.93 -4.07 -5.96
CA PRO A 31 6.22 -5.12 -5.24
C PRO A 31 5.90 -4.80 -3.77
N GLU A 32 6.65 -3.90 -3.11
CA GLU A 32 6.36 -3.44 -1.74
C GLU A 32 5.24 -2.38 -1.70
N VAL A 33 4.87 -1.78 -2.83
CA VAL A 33 3.85 -0.72 -2.91
C VAL A 33 2.58 -1.21 -3.60
N LYS A 34 2.72 -1.90 -4.73
CA LYS A 34 1.60 -2.26 -5.60
C LYS A 34 0.52 -3.06 -4.86
N ASP A 35 0.91 -4.10 -4.13
CA ASP A 35 -0.05 -4.97 -3.45
C ASP A 35 -0.75 -4.25 -2.29
N ASP A 36 0.00 -3.45 -1.54
CA ASP A 36 -0.52 -2.70 -0.39
C ASP A 36 -1.47 -1.58 -0.81
N LEU A 37 -1.19 -0.86 -1.90
CA LEU A 37 -2.08 0.18 -2.41
C LEU A 37 -3.29 -0.39 -3.17
N ASN A 38 -3.32 -1.70 -3.46
CA ASN A 38 -4.43 -2.34 -4.19
C ASN A 38 -5.42 -3.13 -3.33
N ARG A 39 -5.27 -3.10 -2.00
CA ARG A 39 -6.21 -3.75 -1.06
C ARG A 39 -7.20 -2.75 -0.46
N PRO A 40 -8.35 -3.23 0.04
CA PRO A 40 -9.16 -2.45 0.99
C PRO A 40 -8.33 -2.15 2.24
N ALA A 41 -8.28 -0.89 2.64
CA ALA A 41 -7.53 -0.44 3.80
C ALA A 41 -8.23 0.73 4.49
N GLN A 42 -8.11 0.81 5.82
CA GLN A 42 -8.61 1.93 6.60
C GLN A 42 -7.65 3.12 6.49
N PRO A 43 -8.14 4.38 6.67
CA PRO A 43 -7.29 5.56 6.57
C PRO A 43 -6.08 5.58 7.50
N HIS A 44 -6.18 4.98 8.69
CA HIS A 44 -5.11 4.94 9.69
C HIS A 44 -4.05 3.87 9.45
N GLU A 45 -4.23 3.01 8.45
CA GLU A 45 -3.25 1.98 8.12
C GLU A 45 -2.02 2.61 7.44
N PRO A 46 -0.79 2.33 7.92
CA PRO A 46 0.43 3.04 7.51
C PRO A 46 0.74 2.81 6.03
N LEU A 47 1.26 3.82 5.33
CA LEU A 47 1.74 3.70 3.95
C LEU A 47 3.04 2.87 3.88
N PRO A 48 3.36 2.26 2.73
CA PRO A 48 4.65 1.58 2.54
C PRO A 48 5.84 2.52 2.77
N ASP A 49 6.94 2.03 3.37
CA ASP A 49 8.14 2.83 3.64
C ASP A 49 8.70 3.50 2.38
N LEU A 50 8.67 2.82 1.22
CA LEU A 50 9.12 3.42 -0.03
C LEU A 50 8.31 4.67 -0.42
N VAL A 51 7.01 4.67 -0.13
CA VAL A 51 6.12 5.82 -0.37
C VAL A 51 6.43 6.94 0.62
N LEU A 52 6.61 6.63 1.90
CA LEU A 52 7.00 7.63 2.90
C LEU A 52 8.38 8.24 2.60
N ASN A 53 9.35 7.44 2.19
CA ASN A 53 10.69 7.89 1.78
C ASN A 53 10.63 8.79 0.54
N ALA A 54 9.78 8.45 -0.43
CA ALA A 54 9.49 9.32 -1.56
C ALA A 54 8.91 10.67 -1.11
N TYR A 55 7.99 10.69 -0.14
CA TYR A 55 7.46 11.93 0.43
C TYR A 55 8.49 12.72 1.22
N TYR A 56 9.42 12.07 1.95
CA TYR A 56 10.51 12.76 2.63
C TYR A 56 11.42 13.50 1.64
N LEU A 57 11.84 12.82 0.58
CA LEU A 57 12.69 13.42 -0.45
C LEU A 57 11.97 14.57 -1.16
N LEU A 58 10.78 14.29 -1.69
CA LEU A 58 10.00 15.27 -2.46
C LEU A 58 9.52 16.44 -1.59
N GLY A 59 9.14 16.18 -0.34
CA GLY A 59 8.67 17.17 0.62
C GLY A 59 9.79 18.05 1.15
N PHE A 60 10.99 17.51 1.35
CA PHE A 60 12.16 18.29 1.73
C PHE A 60 12.54 19.29 0.62
N ASP A 61 12.56 18.85 -0.64
CA ASP A 61 12.82 19.74 -1.80
C ASP A 61 11.71 20.81 -1.98
N TRP A 62 10.46 20.42 -1.76
CA TRP A 62 9.34 21.36 -1.72
C TRP A 62 9.51 22.43 -0.62
N ARG A 63 9.99 22.05 0.56
CA ARG A 63 10.22 22.98 1.68
C ARG A 63 11.33 23.99 1.35
N GLU A 64 12.38 23.56 0.68
CA GLU A 64 13.43 24.48 0.21
C GLU A 64 12.90 25.41 -0.90
N THR A 65 12.03 24.91 -1.79
CA THR A 65 11.33 25.73 -2.79
C THR A 65 10.45 26.79 -2.13
N LEU A 66 9.69 26.42 -1.09
CA LEU A 66 8.85 27.34 -0.33
C LEU A 66 9.68 28.47 0.29
N LYS A 67 10.81 28.15 0.93
CA LYS A 67 11.71 29.16 1.52
C LYS A 67 12.25 30.11 0.47
N ALA A 68 12.74 29.58 -0.66
CA ALA A 68 13.25 30.40 -1.76
C ALA A 68 12.18 31.35 -2.31
N TRP A 69 10.93 30.89 -2.43
CA TRP A 69 9.81 31.71 -2.88
C TRP A 69 9.46 32.81 -1.89
N GLN A 70 9.47 32.51 -0.59
CA GLN A 70 9.24 33.48 0.48
C GLN A 70 10.33 34.55 0.53
N GLU A 71 11.60 34.15 0.41
CA GLU A 71 12.75 35.07 0.33
C GLU A 71 12.68 35.95 -0.93
N GLY A 72 12.17 35.41 -2.03
CA GLY A 72 11.88 36.15 -3.27
C GLY A 72 10.63 37.03 -3.22
N GLY A 73 9.89 37.06 -2.11
CA GLY A 73 8.68 37.88 -1.95
C GLY A 73 7.43 37.34 -2.65
N HIS A 74 7.38 36.03 -2.97
CA HIS A 74 6.18 35.40 -3.52
C HIS A 74 5.16 35.07 -2.42
N ASP A 75 3.96 35.63 -2.52
CA ASP A 75 2.87 35.42 -1.54
C ASP A 75 2.10 34.09 -1.71
N ILE A 76 2.20 33.49 -2.90
CA ILE A 76 1.50 32.25 -3.26
C ILE A 76 2.47 31.09 -3.08
N PRO A 77 2.16 30.09 -2.24
CA PRO A 77 3.08 28.99 -1.99
C PRO A 77 3.18 28.01 -3.16
N PRO A 78 4.27 27.25 -3.28
CA PRO A 78 4.34 26.12 -4.21
C PRO A 78 3.37 25.00 -3.80
N VAL A 79 2.88 24.25 -4.79
CA VAL A 79 1.94 23.13 -4.58
C VAL A 79 2.60 21.78 -4.90
N MET A 80 2.38 20.81 -4.01
CA MET A 80 2.59 19.38 -4.25
C MET A 80 1.28 18.70 -4.61
N ILE A 81 1.30 17.82 -5.62
CA ILE A 81 0.16 16.99 -6.00
C ILE A 81 0.47 15.53 -5.70
N THR A 82 -0.46 14.81 -5.09
CA THR A 82 -0.49 13.35 -5.05
C THR A 82 -1.62 12.80 -5.90
N VAL A 83 -1.29 11.87 -6.80
CA VAL A 83 -2.26 11.18 -7.66
C VAL A 83 -2.37 9.72 -7.28
N CYS A 84 -3.49 9.35 -6.65
CA CYS A 84 -3.75 8.03 -6.09
C CYS A 84 -4.51 7.12 -7.06
N ASN A 85 -4.36 5.81 -6.88
CA ASN A 85 -5.07 4.80 -7.65
C ASN A 85 -6.54 4.59 -7.23
N ARG A 86 -6.89 4.87 -5.97
CA ARG A 86 -8.23 4.66 -5.37
C ARG A 86 -8.46 5.59 -4.17
N THR A 87 -9.72 5.69 -3.74
CA THR A 87 -10.17 6.55 -2.62
C THR A 87 -9.56 6.13 -1.28
N GLU A 88 -9.38 4.84 -1.03
CA GLU A 88 -8.75 4.35 0.21
C GLU A 88 -7.27 4.77 0.30
N THR A 89 -6.54 4.75 -0.83
CA THR A 89 -5.15 5.23 -0.88
C THR A 89 -5.09 6.74 -0.63
N ALA A 90 -5.99 7.51 -1.24
CA ALA A 90 -6.06 8.96 -1.02
C ALA A 90 -6.39 9.30 0.44
N ALA A 91 -7.31 8.56 1.06
CA ALA A 91 -7.65 8.71 2.47
C ALA A 91 -6.46 8.37 3.39
N ARG A 92 -5.67 7.34 3.07
CA ARG A 92 -4.43 6.99 3.80
C ARG A 92 -3.35 8.05 3.65
N VAL A 93 -3.16 8.60 2.44
CA VAL A 93 -2.23 9.71 2.22
C VAL A 93 -2.67 10.93 3.02
N LYS A 94 -3.95 11.31 2.95
CA LYS A 94 -4.48 12.43 3.73
C LYS A 94 -4.26 12.21 5.23
N HIS A 95 -4.58 11.01 5.72
CA HIS A 95 -4.37 10.65 7.12
C HIS A 95 -2.88 10.78 7.50
N ALA A 96 -1.95 10.33 6.66
CA ALA A 96 -0.52 10.43 6.91
C ALA A 96 -0.04 11.88 7.06
N PHE A 97 -0.57 12.81 6.25
CA PHE A 97 -0.30 14.24 6.42
C PHE A 97 -0.98 14.83 7.66
N ASP A 98 -2.29 14.58 7.85
CA ASP A 98 -3.06 15.11 8.99
C ASP A 98 -2.45 14.70 10.35
N HIS A 99 -1.87 13.49 10.42
CA HIS A 99 -1.26 12.93 11.63
C HIS A 99 0.26 13.10 11.68
N ARG A 100 0.84 13.89 10.76
CA ARG A 100 2.29 14.20 10.71
C ARG A 100 3.19 12.96 10.62
N GLN A 101 2.72 11.91 9.95
CA GLN A 101 3.54 10.73 9.61
C GLN A 101 4.55 11.04 8.51
N ILE A 102 4.28 12.07 7.70
CA ILE A 102 5.24 12.68 6.78
C ILE A 102 5.80 13.90 7.50
N HIS A 103 7.03 13.82 8.00
CA HIS A 103 7.58 14.85 8.88
C HIS A 103 8.09 16.12 8.18
N ILE A 104 7.22 16.76 7.42
CA ILE A 104 7.42 18.07 6.81
C ILE A 104 6.25 18.92 7.30
N ASP A 105 6.46 19.64 8.41
CA ASP A 105 5.38 20.29 9.17
C ASP A 105 4.56 21.26 8.33
N GLU A 106 5.21 21.94 7.39
CA GLU A 106 4.58 22.88 6.47
C GLU A 106 3.59 22.21 5.49
N LEU A 107 3.82 20.93 5.13
CA LEU A 107 2.91 20.15 4.27
C LEU A 107 1.78 19.47 5.05
N CYS A 108 1.81 19.51 6.38
CA CYS A 108 0.87 18.80 7.26
C CYS A 108 -0.23 19.71 7.82
N ASP A 109 -0.34 20.95 7.35
CA ASP A 109 -1.41 21.88 7.75
C ASP A 109 -2.76 21.45 7.12
N PRO A 110 -3.75 20.98 7.91
CA PRO A 110 -5.03 20.50 7.38
C PRO A 110 -5.79 21.54 6.57
N ASP A 111 -5.63 22.83 6.89
CA ASP A 111 -6.31 23.92 6.18
C ASP A 111 -5.68 24.20 4.81
N ARG A 112 -4.49 23.63 4.54
CA ARG A 112 -3.75 23.76 3.27
C ARG A 112 -3.71 22.47 2.47
N ILE A 113 -4.38 21.41 2.96
CA ILE A 113 -4.53 20.12 2.30
C ILE A 113 -5.89 20.05 1.62
N LEU A 114 -5.88 19.90 0.30
CA LEU A 114 -7.08 19.72 -0.50
C LEU A 114 -7.24 18.25 -0.90
N HIS A 115 -8.22 17.56 -0.32
CA HIS A 115 -8.57 16.19 -0.69
C HIS A 115 -9.73 16.16 -1.67
N ILE A 116 -9.47 15.66 -2.87
CA ILE A 116 -10.40 15.61 -3.98
C ILE A 116 -10.94 14.19 -4.11
N ASP A 117 -12.19 14.02 -3.71
CA ASP A 117 -12.96 12.81 -3.97
C ASP A 117 -13.68 12.96 -5.31
N SER A 118 -13.27 12.19 -6.32
CA SER A 118 -13.79 12.26 -7.68
C SER A 118 -15.31 12.04 -7.74
N GLU A 119 -15.88 11.26 -6.80
CA GLU A 119 -17.33 11.05 -6.73
C GLU A 119 -18.09 12.28 -6.22
N VAL A 120 -17.43 13.13 -5.43
CA VAL A 120 -18.02 14.37 -4.91
C VAL A 120 -18.00 15.46 -5.97
N LEU A 121 -16.94 15.53 -6.78
CA LEU A 121 -16.86 16.45 -7.91
C LEU A 121 -17.83 16.09 -9.04
N ALA A 122 -17.96 14.81 -9.42
CA ALA A 122 -18.91 14.39 -10.45
C ALA A 122 -20.36 14.80 -10.14
N LYS A 123 -20.76 14.73 -8.86
CA LYS A 123 -22.08 15.18 -8.38
C LYS A 123 -22.28 16.70 -8.43
N ALA A 124 -21.20 17.48 -8.44
CA ALA A 124 -21.24 18.93 -8.64
C ALA A 124 -21.30 19.28 -10.13
N GLU A 125 -20.56 18.56 -10.98
CA GLU A 125 -20.56 18.72 -12.44
C GLU A 125 -21.94 18.40 -13.05
N GLU A 126 -22.61 17.33 -12.59
CA GLU A 126 -23.98 16.98 -13.01
C GLU A 126 -25.01 18.08 -12.71
N LYS A 127 -24.78 18.89 -11.67
CA LYS A 127 -25.69 19.99 -11.31
C LYS A 127 -25.56 21.20 -12.22
N GLU A 128 -24.37 21.51 -12.69
CA GLU A 128 -24.13 22.66 -13.57
C GLU A 128 -24.77 22.44 -14.96
N GLU A 129 -24.81 21.19 -15.44
CA GLU A 129 -25.58 20.83 -16.64
C GLU A 129 -27.09 21.05 -16.43
N THR A 130 -27.61 20.82 -15.22
CA THR A 130 -29.03 21.08 -14.90
C THR A 130 -29.37 22.54 -14.59
N ASP A 131 -28.46 23.33 -14.01
CA ASP A 131 -28.68 24.76 -13.72
C ASP A 131 -28.49 25.65 -14.96
N SER A 132 -27.64 25.23 -15.91
CA SER A 132 -27.51 25.92 -17.21
C SER A 132 -28.76 25.80 -18.09
N THR A 133 -29.71 24.90 -17.75
CA THR A 133 -30.99 24.74 -18.46
C THR A 133 -32.18 25.45 -17.79
N ASN A 134 -32.05 26.00 -16.58
CA ASN A 134 -33.13 26.70 -15.87
C ASN A 134 -32.73 28.11 -15.42
N LEU A 135 -32.48 29.00 -16.39
CA LEU A 135 -32.56 30.44 -16.16
C LEU A 135 -34.01 30.89 -16.39
N ARG A 136 -34.88 30.72 -15.38
CA ARG A 136 -36.07 31.55 -15.17
C ARG A 136 -36.75 31.25 -13.84
N ASP A 137 -37.12 32.35 -13.18
CA ASP A 137 -38.18 32.49 -12.17
C ASP A 137 -37.84 32.01 -10.74
N ASP A 138 -37.44 32.94 -9.87
CA ASP A 138 -38.40 33.58 -8.95
C ASP A 138 -37.70 34.52 -7.94
N GLU A 139 -37.98 35.82 -8.08
CA GLU A 139 -37.91 36.80 -6.99
C GLU A 139 -39.23 36.72 -6.20
N GLU A 140 -39.19 36.53 -4.87
CA GLU A 140 -39.89 37.38 -3.88
C GLU A 140 -39.96 36.79 -2.44
N ALA A 141 -39.88 37.73 -1.48
CA ALA A 141 -40.46 37.74 -0.12
C ALA A 141 -39.73 37.07 1.08
N ALA A 142 -38.79 37.84 1.64
CA ALA A 142 -38.74 38.43 2.99
C ALA A 142 -39.28 37.71 4.27
N ALA A 143 -38.41 37.81 5.30
CA ALA A 143 -38.64 38.08 6.74
C ALA A 143 -39.09 36.95 7.70
N GLU A 144 -38.19 36.51 8.61
CA GLU A 144 -38.15 36.87 10.06
C GLU A 144 -37.16 36.00 10.90
N GLU A 145 -36.51 36.70 11.85
CA GLU A 145 -35.96 36.32 13.17
C GLU A 145 -34.75 35.37 13.40
N ASP A 146 -33.65 36.03 13.82
CA ASP A 146 -32.70 35.76 14.92
C ASP A 146 -32.59 34.37 15.60
N ALA A 147 -31.51 33.65 15.27
CA ALA A 147 -30.56 33.02 16.20
C ALA A 147 -29.41 32.37 15.39
N PRO A 148 -28.12 32.46 15.80
CA PRO A 148 -27.03 31.84 15.08
C PRO A 148 -27.00 30.34 15.38
N VAL A 149 -27.85 29.58 14.69
CA VAL A 149 -27.66 28.13 14.54
C VAL A 149 -26.69 27.96 13.39
N GLU A 150 -25.46 27.50 13.67
CA GLU A 150 -24.52 27.08 12.63
C GLU A 150 -25.23 26.08 11.70
N ARG A 151 -25.67 26.58 10.53
CA ARG A 151 -26.31 25.75 9.50
C ARG A 151 -25.27 24.73 9.06
N LYS A 152 -25.50 23.45 9.37
CA LYS A 152 -24.74 22.34 8.82
C LYS A 152 -24.85 22.39 7.29
N GLN A 153 -23.73 22.66 6.63
CA GLN A 153 -23.64 22.75 5.17
C GLN A 153 -24.28 21.55 4.48
N THR A 154 -25.02 21.81 3.41
CA THR A 154 -25.58 20.72 2.59
C THR A 154 -24.46 20.02 1.82
N LYS A 155 -24.66 18.75 1.45
CA LYS A 155 -23.67 18.00 0.64
C LYS A 155 -23.37 18.69 -0.70
N ALA A 156 -24.34 19.40 -1.26
CA ALA A 156 -24.20 20.15 -2.50
C ALA A 156 -23.34 21.42 -2.31
N GLU A 157 -23.59 22.21 -1.27
CA GLU A 157 -22.75 23.37 -0.92
C GLU A 157 -21.30 22.96 -0.64
N TYR A 158 -21.10 21.82 0.01
CA TYR A 158 -19.76 21.29 0.24
C TYR A 158 -19.05 20.95 -1.07
N ALA A 159 -19.75 20.28 -2.00
CA ALA A 159 -19.19 19.89 -3.29
C ALA A 159 -18.84 21.13 -4.15
N GLU A 160 -19.71 22.14 -4.16
CA GLU A 160 -19.47 23.40 -4.87
C GLU A 160 -18.29 24.18 -4.27
N ARG A 161 -18.21 24.28 -2.94
CA ARG A 161 -17.05 24.89 -2.28
C ARG A 161 -15.76 24.15 -2.60
N LEU A 162 -15.80 22.82 -2.64
CA LEU A 162 -14.64 21.99 -2.98
C LEU A 162 -14.19 22.28 -4.42
N ARG A 163 -15.13 22.37 -5.35
CA ARG A 163 -14.86 22.74 -6.75
C ARG A 163 -14.22 24.11 -6.87
N ILE A 164 -14.81 25.15 -6.26
CA ILE A 164 -14.25 26.50 -6.27
C ILE A 164 -12.82 26.50 -5.70
N MET A 165 -12.59 25.76 -4.61
CA MET A 165 -11.27 25.64 -3.99
C MET A 165 -10.26 24.97 -4.93
N VAL A 166 -10.66 23.90 -5.63
CA VAL A 166 -9.85 23.23 -6.67
C VAL A 166 -9.50 24.20 -7.80
N ASP A 167 -10.49 24.86 -8.38
CA ASP A 167 -10.32 25.75 -9.53
C ASP A 167 -9.52 27.03 -9.22
N THR A 168 -9.40 27.36 -7.94
CA THR A 168 -8.70 28.56 -7.48
C THR A 168 -7.37 28.29 -6.76
N VAL A 169 -6.87 27.05 -6.82
CA VAL A 169 -5.54 26.71 -6.28
C VAL A 169 -4.48 27.66 -6.84
N GLY A 170 -3.79 28.36 -5.94
CA GLY A 170 -2.73 29.30 -6.30
C GLY A 170 -3.20 30.60 -6.96
N LYS A 171 -4.50 30.94 -6.92
CA LYS A 171 -5.03 32.24 -7.39
C LYS A 171 -5.16 33.21 -6.22
N ARG A 172 -4.55 34.40 -6.35
CA ARG A 172 -4.57 35.44 -5.30
C ARG A 172 -5.99 35.94 -5.01
N GLY A 173 -6.33 36.09 -3.74
CA GLY A 173 -7.62 36.57 -3.25
C GLY A 173 -8.76 35.56 -3.35
N GLN A 174 -8.47 34.31 -3.71
CA GLN A 174 -9.45 33.26 -3.94
C GLN A 174 -9.32 32.13 -2.89
N PRO A 175 -10.37 31.30 -2.69
CA PRO A 175 -10.37 30.28 -1.63
C PRO A 175 -9.19 29.28 -1.69
N GLY A 176 -8.71 28.96 -2.89
CA GLY A 176 -7.58 28.05 -3.10
C GLY A 176 -6.18 28.68 -2.99
N GLU A 177 -6.06 29.98 -2.66
CA GLU A 177 -4.78 30.71 -2.70
C GLU A 177 -3.66 30.02 -1.90
N LYS A 178 -3.98 29.54 -0.69
CA LYS A 178 -3.00 29.04 0.28
C LYS A 178 -2.87 27.51 0.30
N ILE A 179 -3.51 26.81 -0.63
CA ILE A 179 -3.38 25.35 -0.75
C ILE A 179 -1.93 24.99 -1.11
N GLN A 180 -1.41 23.97 -0.45
CA GLN A 180 -0.02 23.52 -0.58
C GLN A 180 0.09 22.05 -0.97
N ASN A 181 -0.92 21.24 -0.64
CA ASN A 181 -0.94 19.82 -0.93
C ASN A 181 -2.30 19.42 -1.49
N VAL A 182 -2.32 18.87 -2.71
CA VAL A 182 -3.53 18.39 -3.38
C VAL A 182 -3.47 16.88 -3.49
N ILE A 183 -4.44 16.18 -2.90
CA ILE A 183 -4.54 14.72 -2.93
C ILE A 183 -5.76 14.35 -3.76
N SER A 184 -5.55 13.67 -4.89
CA SER A 184 -6.61 13.33 -5.83
C SER A 184 -6.62 11.86 -6.19
N VAL A 185 -7.81 11.31 -6.40
CA VAL A 185 -8.02 10.00 -7.01
C VAL A 185 -8.22 10.20 -8.51
N GLY A 186 -7.53 9.42 -9.33
CA GLY A 186 -7.83 9.43 -10.75
C GLY A 186 -7.34 10.69 -11.50
N MET A 187 -8.25 11.34 -12.23
CA MET A 187 -7.99 12.54 -13.03
C MET A 187 -8.59 13.77 -12.32
N LEU A 188 -7.90 14.90 -12.37
CA LEU A 188 -8.45 16.19 -11.95
C LEU A 188 -9.47 16.69 -13.00
N SER A 189 -10.53 17.37 -12.56
CA SER A 189 -11.61 17.88 -13.42
C SER A 189 -11.09 18.77 -14.57
N GLU A 190 -11.86 18.85 -15.65
CA GLU A 190 -11.58 19.75 -16.77
C GLU A 190 -11.67 21.21 -16.27
N GLY A 191 -10.60 22.01 -16.43
CA GLY A 191 -10.57 23.42 -15.96
C GLY A 191 -9.54 23.77 -14.87
N TRP A 192 -8.94 22.78 -14.19
CA TRP A 192 -7.88 23.04 -13.20
C TRP A 192 -6.61 23.68 -13.83
N ASP A 193 -6.32 24.94 -13.47
CA ASP A 193 -5.22 25.78 -14.00
C ASP A 193 -4.30 26.33 -12.87
N ALA A 194 -3.72 25.44 -12.07
CA ALA A 194 -2.73 25.83 -11.07
C ALA A 194 -1.34 25.98 -11.73
N LYS A 195 -0.73 27.17 -11.65
CA LYS A 195 0.60 27.46 -12.21
C LYS A 195 1.75 27.31 -11.20
N ASN A 196 1.42 27.16 -9.93
CA ASN A 196 2.35 27.05 -8.80
C ASN A 196 2.69 25.59 -8.42
N VAL A 197 2.30 24.60 -9.24
CA VAL A 197 2.69 23.20 -9.06
C VAL A 197 4.19 23.06 -9.28
N THR A 198 4.88 22.46 -8.31
CA THR A 198 6.34 22.25 -8.36
C THR A 198 6.71 20.79 -8.11
N HIS A 199 5.84 20.01 -7.48
CA HIS A 199 6.11 18.63 -7.07
C HIS A 199 4.93 17.72 -7.38
N ILE A 200 5.20 16.52 -7.93
CA ILE A 200 4.17 15.51 -8.26
C ILE A 200 4.59 14.14 -7.73
N MET A 201 3.70 13.53 -6.95
CA MET A 201 3.78 12.16 -6.46
C MET A 201 2.77 11.26 -7.18
N GLY A 202 3.28 10.31 -7.98
CA GLY A 202 2.48 9.33 -8.70
C GLY A 202 2.32 8.00 -7.94
N LEU A 203 1.13 7.76 -7.37
CA LEU A 203 0.78 6.52 -6.64
C LEU A 203 -0.26 5.70 -7.40
N ARG A 204 -0.15 5.67 -8.73
CA ARG A 204 -1.01 4.88 -9.62
C ARG A 204 -0.26 4.34 -10.83
N ALA A 205 -0.89 3.39 -11.52
CA ALA A 205 -0.39 2.90 -12.80
C ALA A 205 -0.61 3.94 -13.89
N PHE A 206 0.49 4.33 -14.54
CA PHE A 206 0.53 5.21 -15.71
C PHE A 206 0.78 4.38 -16.97
N THR A 207 -0.28 3.75 -17.48
CA THR A 207 -0.21 2.78 -18.61
C THR A 207 -0.42 3.40 -19.98
N SER A 208 -0.82 4.68 -20.05
CA SER A 208 -1.08 5.41 -21.29
C SER A 208 -0.42 6.78 -21.24
N GLN A 209 0.15 7.19 -22.37
CA GLN A 209 0.74 8.53 -22.56
C GLN A 209 -0.29 9.63 -22.29
N LEU A 210 -1.53 9.45 -22.73
CA LEU A 210 -2.61 10.44 -22.51
C LEU A 210 -2.84 10.69 -21.02
N LEU A 211 -2.84 9.62 -20.22
CA LEU A 211 -3.02 9.73 -18.77
C LEU A 211 -1.81 10.42 -18.12
N CYS A 212 -0.59 10.13 -18.57
CA CYS A 212 0.61 10.83 -18.14
C CYS A 212 0.52 12.32 -18.47
N GLU A 213 0.15 12.68 -19.69
CA GLU A 213 0.04 14.06 -20.15
C GLU A 213 -1.08 14.82 -19.43
N GLN A 214 -2.22 14.18 -19.15
CA GLN A 214 -3.32 14.81 -18.42
C GLN A 214 -2.99 15.09 -16.95
N VAL A 215 -2.22 14.20 -16.32
CA VAL A 215 -1.81 14.32 -14.91
C VAL A 215 -0.62 15.26 -14.77
N VAL A 216 0.41 15.08 -15.59
CA VAL A 216 1.65 15.85 -15.55
C VAL A 216 1.49 17.21 -16.23
N GLY A 217 0.83 17.26 -17.39
CA GLY A 217 0.75 18.45 -18.24
C GLY A 217 0.10 19.66 -17.54
N ARG A 218 -0.72 19.41 -16.52
CA ARG A 218 -1.26 20.46 -15.64
C ARG A 218 -0.20 21.03 -14.70
N GLY A 219 0.73 20.20 -14.22
CA GLY A 219 1.89 20.62 -13.45
C GLY A 219 3.05 21.20 -14.27
N LEU A 220 3.06 21.04 -15.60
CA LEU A 220 4.07 21.63 -16.49
C LEU A 220 3.82 23.12 -16.81
N ARG A 221 2.77 23.73 -16.27
CA ARG A 221 2.47 25.15 -16.56
C ARG A 221 3.45 26.06 -15.84
N ARG A 222 3.99 27.03 -16.58
CA ARG A 222 4.95 28.02 -16.07
C ARG A 222 4.28 29.00 -15.12
N THR A 223 5.02 29.41 -14.10
CA THR A 223 4.62 30.46 -13.17
C THR A 223 4.86 31.84 -13.80
N SER A 224 5.91 32.01 -14.62
CA SER A 224 6.18 33.25 -15.35
C SER A 224 6.44 33.05 -16.84
N TYR A 225 5.98 34.02 -17.64
CA TYR A 225 6.25 34.17 -19.07
C TYR A 225 7.07 35.44 -19.34
N GLU A 226 7.76 35.97 -18.34
CA GLU A 226 8.71 37.06 -18.55
C GLU A 226 9.98 36.52 -19.23
N VAL A 227 10.42 37.23 -20.26
CA VAL A 227 11.65 36.90 -21.00
C VAL A 227 12.79 37.59 -20.27
N ASN A 228 13.87 36.85 -19.97
CA ASN A 228 15.06 37.44 -19.40
C ASN A 228 15.63 38.46 -20.41
N PRO A 229 15.75 39.76 -20.04
CA PRO A 229 16.21 40.80 -20.95
C PRO A 229 17.64 40.60 -21.49
N GLU A 230 18.49 39.88 -20.75
CA GLU A 230 19.89 39.63 -21.10
C GLU A 230 20.05 38.43 -22.05
N THR A 231 19.26 37.38 -21.88
CA THR A 231 19.37 36.15 -22.69
C THR A 231 18.36 36.10 -23.84
N GLY A 232 17.30 36.92 -23.78
CA GLY A 232 16.19 36.87 -24.73
C GLY A 232 15.38 35.56 -24.65
N MET A 233 15.62 34.73 -23.63
CA MET A 233 14.97 33.45 -23.42
C MET A 233 14.17 33.45 -22.11
N PHE A 234 13.22 32.52 -22.00
CA PHE A 234 12.54 32.30 -20.73
C PHE A 234 13.47 31.56 -19.76
N GLU A 235 13.43 31.94 -18.48
CA GLU A 235 14.16 31.19 -17.45
C GLU A 235 13.67 29.74 -17.36
N PRO A 236 14.57 28.76 -17.13
CA PRO A 236 14.16 27.38 -16.89
C PRO A 236 13.33 27.27 -15.61
N GLU A 237 12.14 26.69 -15.73
CA GLU A 237 11.32 26.28 -14.59
C GLU A 237 11.20 24.76 -14.60
N TYR A 238 11.19 24.14 -13.42
CA TYR A 238 11.18 22.69 -13.28
C TYR A 238 9.99 22.21 -12.45
N VAL A 239 9.59 20.97 -12.68
CA VAL A 239 8.65 20.23 -11.81
C VAL A 239 9.27 18.89 -11.45
N ASN A 240 9.34 18.59 -10.16
CA ASN A 240 9.96 17.36 -9.64
C ASN A 240 8.93 16.25 -9.53
N ILE A 241 9.24 15.08 -10.10
CA ILE A 241 8.25 14.03 -10.29
C ILE A 241 8.79 12.68 -9.83
N PHE A 242 8.03 12.02 -8.96
CA PHE A 242 8.28 10.69 -8.44
C PHE A 242 7.15 9.75 -8.89
N GLY A 243 7.48 8.51 -9.28
CA GLY A 243 6.48 7.49 -9.64
C GLY A 243 5.76 7.66 -10.99
N VAL A 244 6.12 8.65 -11.81
CA VAL A 244 5.57 8.84 -13.18
C VAL A 244 6.67 8.61 -14.22
N PRO A 245 6.62 7.51 -15.00
CA PRO A 245 7.63 7.25 -16.00
C PRO A 245 7.38 8.02 -17.31
N PHE A 246 8.31 8.90 -17.68
CA PHE A 246 8.35 9.56 -19.00
C PHE A 246 9.00 8.69 -20.08
N SER A 247 8.73 7.40 -20.03
CA SER A 247 9.11 6.51 -21.13
C SER A 247 8.04 6.70 -22.21
N PHE A 248 8.29 7.58 -23.18
CA PHE A 248 7.59 7.53 -24.46
C PHE A 248 7.77 6.11 -24.98
N LEU A 249 6.68 5.39 -25.22
CA LEU A 249 6.78 3.99 -25.64
C LEU A 249 7.68 3.89 -26.89
N PRO A 250 8.45 2.79 -27.03
CA PRO A 250 9.21 2.52 -28.23
C PRO A 250 8.30 2.54 -29.45
N HIS A 251 8.88 2.93 -30.59
CA HIS A 251 8.23 2.87 -31.90
C HIS A 251 7.47 1.55 -32.03
N GLU A 252 6.18 1.62 -32.38
CA GLU A 252 5.50 0.46 -32.95
C GLU A 252 6.38 -0.04 -34.09
N GLY A 253 7.02 -1.19 -33.89
CA GLY A 253 7.76 -1.84 -34.94
C GLY A 253 6.79 -2.05 -36.10
N ASN A 254 7.11 -1.42 -37.22
CA ASN A 254 6.41 -1.58 -38.48
C ASN A 254 6.04 -3.05 -38.67
N GLY A 255 4.75 -3.29 -38.92
CA GLY A 255 4.22 -4.61 -39.19
C GLY A 255 4.92 -5.24 -40.40
N ASP A 256 5.62 -6.33 -40.14
CA ASP A 256 5.86 -7.44 -41.07
C ASP A 256 6.47 -8.62 -40.31
N GLY A 257 5.75 -9.07 -39.27
CA GLY A 257 6.02 -10.33 -38.59
C GLY A 257 5.15 -11.44 -39.17
N PRO A 258 5.65 -12.69 -39.31
CA PRO A 258 4.85 -13.80 -39.80
C PRO A 258 3.60 -14.00 -38.92
N VAL A 259 2.48 -14.34 -39.57
CA VAL A 259 1.19 -14.63 -38.91
C VAL A 259 1.44 -15.58 -37.73
N PRO A 260 1.03 -15.23 -36.50
CA PRO A 260 1.24 -16.08 -35.35
C PRO A 260 0.60 -17.46 -35.59
N PRO A 261 1.24 -18.56 -35.18
CA PRO A 261 0.69 -19.90 -35.36
C PRO A 261 -0.68 -20.02 -34.69
N PRO A 262 -1.57 -20.92 -35.17
CA PRO A 262 -2.86 -21.15 -34.55
C PRO A 262 -2.69 -21.43 -33.06
N ALA A 263 -3.50 -20.75 -32.22
CA ALA A 263 -3.42 -20.93 -30.78
C ALA A 263 -3.72 -22.40 -30.41
N GLU A 264 -2.88 -22.97 -29.55
CA GLU A 264 -3.08 -24.32 -29.03
C GLU A 264 -4.44 -24.45 -28.31
N PRO A 265 -5.11 -25.61 -28.41
CA PRO A 265 -6.40 -25.84 -27.77
C PRO A 265 -6.26 -25.65 -26.24
N LYS A 266 -7.04 -24.73 -25.69
CA LYS A 266 -7.05 -24.47 -24.26
C LYS A 266 -8.01 -25.42 -23.54
N THR A 267 -7.61 -25.90 -22.37
CA THR A 267 -8.46 -26.71 -21.49
C THR A 267 -9.33 -25.80 -20.62
N LEU A 268 -10.64 -26.06 -20.56
CA LEU A 268 -11.56 -25.37 -19.68
C LEU A 268 -11.39 -25.89 -18.24
N VAL A 269 -11.21 -24.97 -17.30
CA VAL A 269 -11.08 -25.22 -15.86
C VAL A 269 -12.31 -24.64 -15.16
N GLU A 270 -13.10 -25.50 -14.50
CA GLU A 270 -14.36 -25.12 -13.86
C GLU A 270 -14.74 -26.11 -12.73
N PRO A 271 -15.63 -25.69 -11.79
CA PRO A 271 -16.21 -26.63 -10.84
C PRO A 271 -17.06 -27.68 -11.56
N ASP A 272 -16.81 -28.96 -11.31
CA ASP A 272 -17.54 -30.07 -11.93
C ASP A 272 -18.80 -30.40 -11.11
N PRO A 273 -20.02 -30.21 -11.66
CA PRO A 273 -21.26 -30.49 -10.95
C PRO A 273 -21.38 -31.94 -10.45
N ALA A 274 -20.75 -32.90 -11.14
CA ALA A 274 -20.73 -34.31 -10.72
C ALA A 274 -19.83 -34.56 -9.51
N LYS A 275 -18.94 -33.62 -9.17
CA LYS A 275 -17.97 -33.70 -8.06
C LYS A 275 -18.29 -32.78 -6.89
N LYS A 276 -19.56 -32.38 -6.76
CA LYS A 276 -20.03 -31.48 -5.68
C LYS A 276 -19.72 -31.99 -4.28
N GLU A 277 -19.63 -33.31 -4.07
CA GLU A 277 -19.23 -33.92 -2.78
C GLU A 277 -17.80 -33.52 -2.36
N TYR A 278 -16.92 -33.23 -3.32
CA TYR A 278 -15.54 -32.79 -3.08
C TYR A 278 -15.42 -31.27 -2.90
N ALA A 279 -16.54 -30.52 -2.88
CA ALA A 279 -16.51 -29.08 -2.71
C ALA A 279 -15.91 -28.72 -1.35
N ILE A 280 -14.90 -27.84 -1.37
CA ILE A 280 -14.28 -27.26 -0.18
C ILE A 280 -14.77 -25.83 -0.02
N SER A 281 -15.11 -25.45 1.23
CA SER A 281 -15.50 -24.10 1.61
C SER A 281 -14.61 -23.59 2.73
N TRP A 282 -14.37 -22.28 2.77
CA TRP A 282 -13.49 -21.62 3.74
C TRP A 282 -14.04 -20.26 4.16
N PRO A 283 -13.68 -19.77 5.36
CA PRO A 283 -14.01 -18.41 5.76
C PRO A 283 -13.21 -17.40 4.92
N ASN A 284 -13.89 -16.39 4.39
CA ASN A 284 -13.25 -15.28 3.69
C ASN A 284 -12.79 -14.24 4.71
N VAL A 285 -11.61 -14.45 5.29
CA VAL A 285 -11.06 -13.61 6.35
C VAL A 285 -10.40 -12.37 5.74
N VAL A 286 -10.92 -11.19 6.05
CA VAL A 286 -10.35 -9.91 5.63
C VAL A 286 -9.21 -9.49 6.55
N ARG A 287 -9.36 -9.71 7.86
CA ARG A 287 -8.31 -9.47 8.87
C ARG A 287 -8.53 -10.29 10.13
N ILE A 288 -7.49 -10.40 10.95
CA ILE A 288 -7.53 -10.99 12.28
C ILE A 288 -7.32 -9.85 13.28
N GLU A 289 -8.28 -9.66 14.19
CA GLU A 289 -8.19 -8.68 15.26
C GLU A 289 -7.62 -9.32 16.52
N HIS A 290 -6.69 -8.59 17.15
CA HIS A 290 -6.08 -9.00 18.40
C HIS A 290 -6.77 -8.31 19.56
N VAL A 291 -7.35 -9.09 20.47
CA VAL A 291 -7.82 -8.57 21.75
C VAL A 291 -6.66 -8.66 22.73
N PHE A 292 -6.16 -7.51 23.14
CA PHE A 292 -5.00 -7.40 24.02
C PHE A 292 -5.37 -7.44 25.50
N ARG A 293 -4.43 -7.89 26.33
CA ARG A 293 -4.51 -7.77 27.78
C ARG A 293 -4.54 -6.29 28.21
N PRO A 294 -5.25 -5.92 29.30
CA PRO A 294 -5.29 -4.52 29.76
C PRO A 294 -3.94 -3.93 30.18
N LYS A 295 -3.02 -4.78 30.63
CA LYS A 295 -1.64 -4.42 30.94
C LYS A 295 -0.73 -5.09 29.93
N LEU A 296 -0.06 -4.28 29.13
CA LEU A 296 0.93 -4.72 28.14
C LEU A 296 2.25 -5.04 28.84
N THR A 297 2.86 -6.14 28.44
CA THR A 297 4.15 -6.63 28.92
C THR A 297 5.01 -7.04 27.73
N LEU A 298 6.12 -6.34 27.54
CA LEU A 298 7.13 -6.70 26.55
C LEU A 298 8.41 -7.12 27.27
N ASP A 299 8.72 -8.41 27.25
CA ASP A 299 10.00 -8.93 27.72
C ASP A 299 11.05 -8.80 26.63
N LEU A 300 11.94 -7.81 26.78
CA LEU A 300 13.01 -7.52 25.83
C LEU A 300 14.06 -8.64 25.73
N ALA A 301 14.14 -9.56 26.70
CA ALA A 301 15.07 -10.69 26.63
C ALA A 301 14.65 -11.75 25.59
N GLU A 302 13.35 -11.86 25.32
CA GLU A 302 12.79 -12.80 24.34
C GLU A 302 12.54 -12.17 22.97
N VAL A 303 12.90 -10.88 22.81
CA VAL A 303 12.64 -10.11 21.59
C VAL A 303 13.80 -10.23 20.61
N PRO A 304 13.57 -10.69 19.37
CA PRO A 304 14.60 -10.63 18.33
C PRO A 304 14.94 -9.16 17.98
N PRO A 305 16.22 -8.83 17.73
CA PRO A 305 16.60 -7.50 17.30
C PRO A 305 15.99 -7.20 15.92
N LEU A 306 15.58 -5.94 15.72
CA LEU A 306 15.17 -5.42 14.43
C LEU A 306 16.42 -5.02 13.65
N CYS A 307 16.67 -5.66 12.51
CA CYS A 307 17.76 -5.30 11.60
C CYS A 307 17.25 -4.36 10.51
N LEU A 308 17.83 -3.17 10.40
CA LEU A 308 17.57 -2.18 9.36
C LEU A 308 18.78 -2.11 8.43
N ASP A 309 18.56 -2.40 7.15
CA ASP A 309 19.60 -2.31 6.12
C ASP A 309 19.58 -0.92 5.47
N ALA A 310 20.61 -0.12 5.75
CA ALA A 310 20.78 1.22 5.21
C ALA A 310 20.92 1.22 3.68
N ALA A 311 21.44 0.14 3.07
CA ALA A 311 21.55 0.04 1.62
C ALA A 311 20.18 -0.07 0.92
N GLN A 312 19.12 -0.40 1.65
CA GLN A 312 17.75 -0.46 1.13
C GLN A 312 16.99 0.86 1.28
N THR A 313 17.61 1.87 1.90
CA THR A 313 16.95 3.12 2.28
C THR A 313 17.62 4.30 1.58
N ALA A 314 16.89 4.95 0.67
CA ALA A 314 17.39 6.10 -0.04
C ALA A 314 17.50 7.31 0.89
N GLN A 315 18.71 7.85 1.06
CA GLN A 315 19.00 9.09 1.78
C GLN A 315 19.30 10.22 0.81
N VAL A 316 19.61 9.88 -0.44
CA VAL A 316 19.98 10.79 -1.51
C VAL A 316 19.18 10.44 -2.77
N ALA A 317 18.64 11.46 -3.43
CA ALA A 317 18.06 11.31 -4.76
C ALA A 317 18.63 12.33 -5.74
N GLU A 318 19.02 11.84 -6.92
CA GLU A 318 19.46 12.67 -8.04
C GLU A 318 18.35 12.79 -9.08
N LEU A 319 17.97 14.03 -9.35
CA LEU A 319 16.97 14.43 -10.31
C LEU A 319 17.63 15.00 -11.55
N ALA A 320 17.21 14.56 -12.73
CA ALA A 320 17.64 15.13 -13.99
C ALA A 320 16.43 15.53 -14.85
N PRO A 321 16.53 16.61 -15.63
CA PRO A 321 15.50 16.98 -16.58
C PRO A 321 15.39 15.94 -17.69
N ILE A 322 14.17 15.70 -18.17
CA ILE A 322 13.93 14.88 -19.35
C ILE A 322 14.01 15.74 -20.61
N LEU A 323 14.94 15.41 -21.50
CA LEU A 323 15.07 15.97 -22.85
C LEU A 323 14.87 14.83 -23.87
N GLU A 324 13.94 15.00 -24.80
CA GLU A 324 13.62 13.99 -25.83
C GLU A 324 13.37 12.56 -25.27
N GLY A 325 12.75 12.47 -24.10
CA GLY A 325 12.44 11.19 -23.44
C GLY A 325 13.61 10.53 -22.71
N LYS A 326 14.78 11.19 -22.64
CA LYS A 326 15.96 10.70 -21.91
C LYS A 326 16.38 11.69 -20.82
N PRO A 327 16.87 11.20 -19.66
CA PRO A 327 17.40 12.09 -18.64
C PRO A 327 18.72 12.74 -19.08
N ASP A 328 18.82 14.06 -18.94
CA ASP A 328 20.05 14.81 -19.17
C ASP A 328 20.92 14.84 -17.90
N VAL A 329 21.89 13.92 -17.86
CA VAL A 329 22.81 13.76 -16.74
C VAL A 329 23.81 14.92 -16.58
N THR A 330 23.83 15.90 -17.48
CA THR A 330 24.65 17.11 -17.32
C THR A 330 24.04 18.13 -16.35
N GLN A 331 22.73 18.04 -16.10
CA GLN A 331 21.98 18.94 -15.21
C GLN A 331 21.35 18.17 -14.04
N ILE A 332 22.19 17.72 -13.10
CA ILE A 332 21.73 16.97 -11.93
C ILE A 332 21.45 17.91 -10.75
N SER A 333 20.26 17.75 -10.16
CA SER A 333 19.89 18.31 -8.85
C SER A 333 19.90 17.18 -7.82
N ARG A 334 20.49 17.41 -6.65
CA ARG A 334 20.66 16.39 -5.60
C ARG A 334 19.88 16.79 -4.35
N ILE A 335 19.06 15.86 -3.83
CA ILE A 335 18.36 15.99 -2.55
C ILE A 335 19.10 15.14 -1.52
N GLU A 336 19.44 15.70 -0.36
CA GLU A 336 20.18 15.01 0.72
C GLU A 336 19.46 15.15 2.07
N LEU A 337 19.17 14.03 2.73
CA LEU A 337 18.35 13.99 3.96
C LEU A 337 19.14 14.10 5.26
N GLU A 338 20.46 14.28 5.25
CA GLU A 338 21.29 14.37 6.47
C GLU A 338 20.82 15.46 7.45
N ARG A 339 20.26 16.56 6.92
CA ARG A 339 19.72 17.65 7.74
C ARG A 339 18.47 17.23 8.53
N LEU A 340 17.68 16.29 8.01
CA LEU A 340 16.50 15.75 8.69
C LEU A 340 16.89 15.08 10.02
N ALA A 341 18.01 14.35 10.05
CA ALA A 341 18.50 13.70 11.27
C ALA A 341 18.82 14.67 12.42
N ARG A 342 19.13 15.94 12.11
CA ARG A 342 19.35 16.98 13.12
C ARG A 342 18.04 17.47 13.75
N GLU A 343 16.95 17.44 12.99
CA GLU A 343 15.59 17.79 13.43
C GLU A 343 14.97 16.66 14.28
N PHE A 344 15.38 15.40 14.05
CA PHE A 344 14.86 14.20 14.71
C PHE A 344 15.74 13.73 15.86
N ARG A 345 15.56 14.31 17.05
CA ARG A 345 16.20 13.82 18.29
C ARG A 345 15.58 12.49 18.73
N THR A 346 16.32 11.65 19.45
CA THR A 346 15.85 10.34 19.95
C THR A 346 14.51 10.43 20.68
N GLN A 347 14.32 11.46 21.52
CA GLN A 347 13.05 11.66 22.22
C GLN A 347 11.86 11.90 21.28
N ARG A 348 12.09 12.64 20.18
CA ARG A 348 11.08 12.84 19.14
C ARG A 348 10.76 11.51 18.47
N ILE A 349 11.77 10.73 18.08
CA ILE A 349 11.60 9.40 17.47
C ILE A 349 10.78 8.48 18.39
N ILE A 350 11.10 8.42 19.68
CA ILE A 350 10.36 7.62 20.66
C ILE A 350 8.88 8.04 20.70
N PHE A 351 8.60 9.33 20.74
CA PHE A 351 7.24 9.85 20.78
C PHE A 351 6.47 9.55 19.49
N GLU A 352 7.07 9.78 18.33
CA GLU A 352 6.47 9.52 17.01
C GLU A 352 6.15 8.03 16.84
N VAL A 353 7.09 7.14 17.18
CA VAL A 353 6.86 5.69 17.15
C VAL A 353 5.75 5.30 18.13
N ALA A 354 5.73 5.84 19.36
CA ALA A 354 4.68 5.55 20.32
C ALA A 354 3.29 6.02 19.85
N ARG A 355 3.21 7.20 19.22
CA ARG A 355 1.97 7.70 18.59
C ARG A 355 1.50 6.74 17.49
N ASP A 356 2.38 6.34 16.60
CA ASP A 356 2.01 5.51 15.45
C ASP A 356 1.63 4.07 15.87
N VAL A 357 2.32 3.50 16.88
CA VAL A 357 1.90 2.25 17.52
C VAL A 357 0.53 2.42 18.18
N PHE A 358 0.30 3.54 18.87
CA PHE A 358 -0.98 3.83 19.50
C PHE A 358 -2.11 3.94 18.47
N ASP A 359 -1.92 4.64 17.36
CA ASP A 359 -2.95 4.80 16.34
C ASP A 359 -3.32 3.47 15.67
N GLN A 360 -2.36 2.56 15.51
CA GLN A 360 -2.63 1.21 15.01
C GLN A 360 -3.35 0.32 16.04
N MET A 361 -3.04 0.44 17.33
CA MET A 361 -3.63 -0.40 18.38
C MET A 361 -4.96 0.13 18.93
N ARG A 362 -5.19 1.45 18.84
CA ARG A 362 -6.38 2.13 19.38
C ARG A 362 -7.71 1.53 18.91
N PRO A 363 -7.90 1.14 17.63
CA PRO A 363 -9.17 0.57 17.18
C PRO A 363 -9.55 -0.73 17.88
N ALA A 364 -8.56 -1.58 18.18
CA ALA A 364 -8.77 -2.88 18.82
C ALA A 364 -8.71 -2.82 20.37
N TRP A 365 -8.25 -1.70 20.94
CA TRP A 365 -8.08 -1.55 22.39
C TRP A 365 -9.41 -1.29 23.10
N LYS A 366 -9.78 -2.19 24.03
CA LYS A 366 -11.03 -2.10 24.81
C LYS A 366 -10.89 -1.29 26.11
N GLY A 367 -9.67 -0.96 26.53
CA GLY A 367 -9.40 -0.20 27.75
C GLY A 367 -9.41 1.32 27.57
N ARG A 368 -9.00 2.05 28.62
CA ARG A 368 -8.80 3.51 28.53
C ARG A 368 -7.63 3.85 27.60
N ARG A 369 -7.82 4.83 26.72
CA ARG A 369 -6.84 5.22 25.69
C ARG A 369 -5.60 5.87 26.30
N GLU A 370 -5.77 6.63 27.37
CA GLU A 370 -4.70 7.33 28.07
C GLU A 370 -3.74 6.32 28.72
N ILE A 371 -4.28 5.20 29.21
CA ILE A 371 -3.51 4.09 29.76
C ILE A 371 -2.73 3.35 28.68
N LEU A 372 -3.34 3.14 27.50
CA LEU A 372 -2.63 2.53 26.37
C LEU A 372 -1.44 3.40 25.98
N LEU A 373 -1.66 4.70 25.77
CA LEU A 373 -0.61 5.63 25.37
C LEU A 373 0.55 5.65 26.38
N ALA A 374 0.24 5.75 27.68
CA ALA A 374 1.26 5.73 28.73
C ALA A 374 2.10 4.44 28.73
N GLN A 375 1.48 3.28 28.52
CA GLN A 375 2.18 2.01 28.40
C GLN A 375 3.05 1.95 27.15
N LEU A 376 2.53 2.40 26.01
CA LEU A 376 3.25 2.37 24.74
C LEU A 376 4.47 3.28 24.74
N VAL A 377 4.38 4.49 25.30
CA VAL A 377 5.55 5.38 25.45
C VAL A 377 6.66 4.67 26.23
N HIS A 378 6.33 4.02 27.34
CA HIS A 378 7.31 3.29 28.14
C HIS A 378 7.91 2.07 27.42
N ILE A 379 7.08 1.29 26.72
CA ILE A 379 7.53 0.12 25.95
C ILE A 379 8.45 0.55 24.81
N VAL A 380 8.06 1.55 24.03
CA VAL A 380 8.82 2.06 22.88
C VAL A 380 10.13 2.69 23.34
N GLU A 381 10.12 3.49 24.40
CA GLU A 381 11.33 4.08 24.98
C GLU A 381 12.32 2.98 25.40
N ARG A 382 11.87 1.98 26.16
CA ARG A 382 12.72 0.86 26.57
C ARG A 382 13.26 0.08 25.38
N PHE A 383 12.43 -0.18 24.36
CA PHE A 383 12.84 -0.92 23.17
C PHE A 383 13.94 -0.18 22.38
N ILE A 384 13.76 1.13 22.14
CA ILE A 384 14.72 1.94 21.37
C ILE A 384 16.03 2.12 22.15
N LEU A 385 15.94 2.40 23.47
CA LEU A 385 17.12 2.63 24.32
C LEU A 385 17.91 1.34 24.63
N ALA A 386 17.27 0.17 24.62
CA ALA A 386 17.94 -1.12 24.83
C ALA A 386 18.90 -1.50 23.69
N GLY A 387 18.88 -0.78 22.55
CA GLY A 387 19.72 -1.10 21.40
C GLY A 387 19.20 -2.27 20.58
N SER A 388 17.92 -2.63 20.72
CA SER A 388 17.26 -3.71 19.97
C SER A 388 17.07 -3.41 18.48
N ILE A 389 17.47 -2.22 18.00
CA ILE A 389 17.51 -1.86 16.59
C ILE A 389 18.97 -1.86 16.12
N VAL A 390 19.32 -2.78 15.23
CA VAL A 390 20.63 -2.91 14.60
C VAL A 390 20.56 -2.29 13.20
N VAL A 391 21.51 -1.40 12.89
CA VAL A 391 21.63 -0.80 11.55
C VAL A 391 22.85 -1.39 10.85
N GLU A 392 22.64 -1.91 9.64
CA GLU A 392 23.68 -2.43 8.78
C GLU A 392 23.94 -1.50 7.59
N PRO A 393 25.20 -1.26 7.18
CA PRO A 393 26.45 -1.75 7.79
C PRO A 393 26.74 -1.14 9.17
N ARG A 394 27.49 -1.85 10.03
CA ARG A 394 27.78 -1.44 11.43
C ARG A 394 28.41 -0.05 11.57
N LEU A 395 29.03 0.49 10.53
CA LEU A 395 29.55 1.87 10.49
C LEU A 395 28.44 2.90 10.75
N PHE A 396 27.22 2.65 10.25
CA PHE A 396 26.04 3.49 10.50
C PHE A 396 25.50 3.37 11.93
N TYR A 397 25.84 2.30 12.66
CA TYR A 397 25.47 2.14 14.06
C TYR A 397 26.30 3.02 15.01
N GLN A 398 27.52 3.40 14.60
CA GLN A 398 28.46 4.16 15.43
C GLN A 398 28.22 5.67 15.36
N ASP A 399 27.60 6.16 14.29
CA ASP A 399 27.19 7.55 14.13
C ASP A 399 25.73 7.72 14.57
N ASP A 400 25.50 8.44 15.68
CA ASP A 400 24.17 8.69 16.22
C ASP A 400 23.26 9.45 15.25
N LEU A 401 23.81 10.34 14.43
CA LEU A 401 23.05 11.11 13.46
C LEU A 401 22.57 10.19 12.32
N LEU A 402 23.47 9.38 11.75
CA LEU A 402 23.10 8.42 10.70
C LEU A 402 22.15 7.34 11.23
N ARG A 403 22.38 6.83 12.45
CA ARG A 403 21.47 5.88 13.09
C ARG A 403 20.06 6.46 13.23
N ARG A 404 19.93 7.71 13.70
CA ARG A 404 18.62 8.39 13.80
C ARG A 404 17.98 8.58 12.44
N LEU A 405 18.74 8.95 11.42
CA LEU A 405 18.25 9.07 10.04
C LEU A 405 17.65 7.76 9.54
N ILE A 406 18.38 6.65 9.66
CA ILE A 406 17.91 5.34 9.18
C ILE A 406 16.65 4.89 9.93
N ILE A 407 16.58 5.12 11.25
CA ILE A 407 15.38 4.82 12.03
C ILE A 407 14.19 5.65 11.55
N THR A 408 14.37 6.95 11.33
CA THR A 408 13.32 7.84 10.82
C THR A 408 12.82 7.42 9.42
N LEU A 409 13.73 7.01 8.53
CA LEU A 409 13.39 6.56 7.17
C LEU A 409 12.86 5.11 7.10
N ASN A 410 12.83 4.40 8.23
CA ASN A 410 12.27 3.05 8.35
C ASN A 410 11.27 2.98 9.53
N MET A 411 10.59 4.09 9.82
CA MET A 411 9.73 4.20 11.00
C MET A 411 8.60 3.17 10.98
N SER A 412 8.00 2.88 9.82
CA SER A 412 6.93 1.89 9.72
C SER A 412 7.43 0.49 10.06
N ARG A 413 8.64 0.10 9.66
CA ARG A 413 9.27 -1.17 10.09
C ARG A 413 9.47 -1.24 11.60
N VAL A 414 9.92 -0.15 12.23
CA VAL A 414 10.07 -0.08 13.68
C VAL A 414 8.73 -0.22 14.39
N VAL A 415 7.71 0.52 13.93
CA VAL A 415 6.35 0.46 14.47
C VAL A 415 5.77 -0.95 14.30
N GLN A 416 5.87 -1.54 13.11
CA GLN A 416 5.37 -2.91 12.84
C GLN A 416 6.07 -3.94 13.72
N HIS A 417 7.40 -3.86 13.85
CA HIS A 417 8.14 -4.79 14.72
C HIS A 417 7.63 -4.72 16.16
N ILE A 418 7.44 -3.51 16.71
CA ILE A 418 6.93 -3.35 18.08
C ILE A 418 5.48 -3.87 18.19
N VAL A 419 4.61 -3.55 17.24
CA VAL A 419 3.22 -4.05 17.21
C VAL A 419 3.18 -5.57 17.17
N ASP A 420 4.01 -6.20 16.34
CA ASP A 420 4.06 -7.66 16.19
C ASP A 420 4.57 -8.34 17.46
N LEU A 421 5.55 -7.75 18.15
CA LEU A 421 6.02 -8.26 19.43
C LEU A 421 4.93 -8.16 20.52
N ILE A 422 4.20 -7.05 20.56
CA ILE A 422 3.07 -6.88 21.49
C ILE A 422 1.96 -7.89 21.15
N ARG A 423 1.66 -8.11 19.86
CA ARG A 423 0.71 -9.15 19.42
C ARG A 423 1.16 -10.54 19.87
N GLN A 424 2.44 -10.86 19.79
CA GLN A 424 2.96 -12.16 20.20
C GLN A 424 2.85 -12.39 21.72
N GLN A 425 3.16 -11.40 22.54
CA GLN A 425 3.24 -11.57 24.00
C GLN A 425 1.92 -11.24 24.75
N ASP A 426 1.13 -10.29 24.25
CA ASP A 426 -0.02 -9.71 24.99
C ASP A 426 -1.39 -9.98 24.36
N THR A 427 -1.48 -10.78 23.30
CA THR A 427 -2.79 -11.20 22.77
C THR A 427 -3.48 -12.16 23.72
N GLU A 428 -4.67 -11.77 24.18
CA GLU A 428 -5.57 -12.62 24.98
C GLU A 428 -6.36 -13.58 24.08
N ARG A 429 -6.92 -13.07 22.98
CA ARG A 429 -7.64 -13.86 21.97
C ARG A 429 -7.62 -13.23 20.58
N LEU A 430 -7.89 -14.05 19.57
CA LEU A 430 -8.01 -13.64 18.17
C LEU A 430 -9.49 -13.59 17.78
N GLU A 431 -9.91 -12.50 17.14
CA GLU A 431 -11.27 -12.32 16.59
C GLU A 431 -11.18 -12.24 15.06
N LEU A 432 -11.99 -13.04 14.35
CA LEU A 432 -12.02 -13.00 12.88
C LEU A 432 -12.88 -11.84 12.40
N VAL A 433 -12.38 -11.12 11.40
CA VAL A 433 -13.20 -10.20 10.60
C VAL A 433 -13.37 -10.80 9.22
N LEU A 434 -14.59 -11.27 8.97
CA LEU A 434 -14.98 -11.84 7.69
C LEU A 434 -15.39 -10.73 6.71
N ASP A 435 -15.30 -11.06 5.44
CA ASP A 435 -15.88 -10.26 4.36
C ASP A 435 -17.39 -10.08 4.59
N ARG A 436 -17.89 -8.85 4.39
CA ARG A 436 -19.27 -8.49 4.70
C ARG A 436 -20.26 -9.04 3.69
N GLU A 437 -19.85 -9.15 2.43
CA GLU A 437 -20.71 -9.61 1.33
C GLU A 437 -20.58 -11.11 1.12
N HIS A 438 -19.35 -11.62 1.20
CA HIS A 438 -19.02 -13.02 0.93
C HIS A 438 -18.24 -13.63 2.10
N PRO A 439 -18.85 -13.80 3.29
CA PRO A 439 -18.15 -14.26 4.50
C PRO A 439 -17.62 -15.69 4.39
N ILE A 440 -18.21 -16.50 3.51
CA ILE A 440 -17.78 -17.86 3.19
C ILE A 440 -17.61 -17.95 1.68
N ARG A 441 -16.49 -18.52 1.25
CA ARG A 441 -16.22 -18.86 -0.16
C ARG A 441 -16.13 -20.37 -0.32
N SER A 442 -16.33 -20.82 -1.55
CA SER A 442 -16.23 -22.21 -1.94
C SER A 442 -15.55 -22.38 -3.28
N THR A 443 -15.00 -23.57 -3.51
CA THR A 443 -14.60 -24.04 -4.84
C THR A 443 -15.71 -23.86 -5.90
N GLY A 444 -16.99 -23.92 -5.52
CA GLY A 444 -18.12 -23.69 -6.43
C GLY A 444 -18.26 -22.25 -6.94
N ASP A 445 -17.62 -21.27 -6.29
CA ASP A 445 -17.68 -19.85 -6.69
C ASP A 445 -16.66 -19.51 -7.79
N MET A 446 -15.80 -20.47 -8.17
CA MET A 446 -14.76 -20.27 -9.18
C MET A 446 -15.39 -20.03 -10.55
N ARG A 447 -15.09 -18.88 -11.15
CA ARG A 447 -15.52 -18.58 -12.52
C ARG A 447 -14.75 -19.46 -13.50
N PRO A 448 -15.42 -20.07 -14.51
CA PRO A 448 -14.75 -20.85 -15.54
C PRO A 448 -13.66 -20.04 -16.26
N TRP A 449 -12.52 -20.68 -16.50
CA TRP A 449 -11.38 -20.07 -17.19
C TRP A 449 -10.63 -21.09 -18.05
N TYR A 450 -9.73 -20.62 -18.91
CA TYR A 450 -9.05 -21.47 -19.89
C TYR A 450 -7.54 -21.47 -19.66
N THR A 451 -6.92 -22.65 -19.67
CA THR A 451 -5.47 -22.82 -19.53
C THR A 451 -4.85 -23.50 -20.77
N GLY A 452 -3.64 -23.09 -21.14
CA GLY A 452 -2.77 -23.84 -22.05
C GLY A 452 -1.67 -24.62 -21.32
N LYS A 453 -1.60 -24.53 -19.99
CA LYS A 453 -0.60 -25.24 -19.19
C LYS A 453 -0.94 -26.73 -19.05
N PRO A 454 0.05 -27.60 -18.80
CA PRO A 454 -0.19 -28.99 -18.46
C PRO A 454 -1.18 -29.13 -17.30
N CYS A 455 -2.20 -29.96 -17.48
CA CYS A 455 -3.22 -30.23 -16.47
C CYS A 455 -3.72 -31.66 -16.58
N GLU A 456 -4.18 -32.21 -15.45
CA GLU A 456 -4.68 -33.58 -15.36
C GLU A 456 -6.01 -33.63 -14.60
N ARG A 457 -6.83 -34.62 -14.91
CA ARG A 457 -8.08 -34.88 -14.18
C ARG A 457 -7.78 -35.58 -12.86
N THR A 458 -8.53 -35.22 -11.83
CA THR A 458 -8.35 -35.74 -10.47
C THR A 458 -9.65 -36.37 -9.96
N LYS A 459 -9.56 -37.27 -8.98
CA LYS A 459 -10.70 -38.02 -8.42
C LYS A 459 -11.38 -37.26 -7.30
N LYS A 460 -10.60 -36.65 -6.40
CA LYS A 460 -11.07 -36.08 -5.12
C LYS A 460 -11.10 -34.54 -5.07
N SER A 461 -11.07 -33.88 -6.24
CA SER A 461 -11.23 -32.42 -6.35
C SER A 461 -12.57 -32.07 -6.98
N HIS A 462 -13.19 -31.01 -6.48
CA HIS A 462 -14.39 -30.43 -7.09
C HIS A 462 -14.10 -29.81 -8.46
N ILE A 463 -12.87 -29.33 -8.68
CA ILE A 463 -12.47 -28.74 -9.96
C ILE A 463 -12.16 -29.85 -10.96
N ASN A 464 -12.66 -29.70 -12.19
CA ASN A 464 -12.60 -30.72 -13.23
C ASN A 464 -11.17 -31.18 -13.58
N VAL A 465 -10.19 -30.26 -13.57
CA VAL A 465 -8.77 -30.51 -13.82
C VAL A 465 -7.87 -29.74 -12.84
N CYS A 466 -6.70 -30.29 -12.52
CA CYS A 466 -5.65 -29.63 -11.76
C CYS A 466 -4.54 -29.16 -12.70
N VAL A 467 -4.20 -27.87 -12.67
CA VAL A 467 -3.12 -27.27 -13.46
C VAL A 467 -1.80 -27.34 -12.67
N PHE A 468 -0.69 -27.68 -13.34
CA PHE A 468 0.61 -27.78 -12.68
C PHE A 468 1.53 -26.62 -13.07
N ASP A 469 2.05 -25.89 -12.07
CA ASP A 469 3.07 -24.85 -12.29
C ASP A 469 4.49 -25.37 -12.04
N SER A 470 4.61 -26.49 -11.32
CA SER A 470 5.87 -27.16 -11.02
C SER A 470 5.72 -28.69 -10.99
N THR A 471 6.84 -29.39 -11.19
CA THR A 471 6.89 -30.86 -11.04
C THR A 471 6.61 -31.31 -9.61
N TRP A 472 6.90 -30.44 -8.63
CA TRP A 472 6.61 -30.69 -7.23
C TRP A 472 5.09 -30.68 -7.00
N GLU A 473 4.38 -29.64 -7.46
CA GLU A 473 2.92 -29.60 -7.35
C GLU A 473 2.23 -30.81 -8.00
N ALA A 474 2.70 -31.25 -9.16
CA ALA A 474 2.17 -32.45 -9.81
C ALA A 474 2.31 -33.70 -8.92
N SER A 475 3.46 -33.84 -8.25
CA SER A 475 3.72 -34.94 -7.31
C SER A 475 2.84 -34.85 -6.05
N HIS A 476 2.63 -33.64 -5.52
CA HIS A 476 1.76 -33.40 -4.37
C HIS A 476 0.29 -33.66 -4.70
N ALA A 477 -0.19 -33.16 -5.83
CA ALA A 477 -1.53 -33.39 -6.33
C ALA A 477 -1.83 -34.89 -6.47
N PHE A 478 -0.91 -35.65 -7.09
CA PHE A 478 -1.04 -37.10 -7.19
C PHE A 478 -1.10 -37.77 -5.81
N ALA A 479 -0.23 -37.37 -4.87
CA ALA A 479 -0.22 -37.95 -3.53
C ALA A 479 -1.51 -37.64 -2.75
N LEU A 480 -2.05 -36.42 -2.87
CA LEU A 480 -3.31 -36.02 -2.26
C LEU A 480 -4.51 -36.78 -2.83
N ASP A 481 -4.54 -36.98 -4.14
CA ASP A 481 -5.65 -37.67 -4.82
C ASP A 481 -5.72 -39.16 -4.47
N GLU A 482 -4.56 -39.82 -4.33
CA GLU A 482 -4.48 -41.25 -3.99
C GLU A 482 -4.54 -41.54 -2.48
N CYS A 483 -4.29 -40.56 -1.61
CA CYS A 483 -4.25 -40.81 -0.16
C CYS A 483 -5.64 -41.09 0.43
N GLU A 484 -5.82 -42.23 1.10
CA GLU A 484 -7.08 -42.61 1.75
C GLU A 484 -7.52 -41.65 2.87
N ALA A 485 -6.57 -41.00 3.54
CA ALA A 485 -6.84 -40.05 4.62
C ALA A 485 -7.41 -38.71 4.11
N VAL A 486 -7.35 -38.46 2.80
CA VAL A 486 -7.89 -37.26 2.15
C VAL A 486 -9.30 -37.56 1.65
N ALA A 487 -10.28 -36.79 2.13
CA ALA A 487 -11.67 -36.86 1.67
C ALA A 487 -11.88 -35.96 0.44
N ALA A 488 -11.29 -34.77 0.43
CA ALA A 488 -11.28 -33.87 -0.72
C ALA A 488 -10.03 -32.99 -0.70
N TRP A 489 -9.59 -32.53 -1.86
CA TRP A 489 -8.50 -31.55 -1.95
C TRP A 489 -8.69 -30.65 -3.16
N VAL A 490 -8.07 -29.49 -3.15
CA VAL A 490 -8.04 -28.59 -4.30
C VAL A 490 -6.75 -27.78 -4.30
N LYS A 491 -6.20 -27.55 -5.50
CA LYS A 491 -5.15 -26.55 -5.70
C LYS A 491 -5.79 -25.16 -5.67
N ASN A 492 -5.17 -24.23 -4.96
CA ASN A 492 -5.61 -22.84 -4.85
C ASN A 492 -5.26 -22.04 -6.13
N ASP A 493 -5.89 -22.40 -7.24
CA ASP A 493 -5.72 -21.74 -8.52
C ASP A 493 -7.03 -21.03 -8.90
N HIS A 494 -6.98 -19.70 -9.02
CA HIS A 494 -8.15 -18.84 -9.27
C HIS A 494 -9.30 -18.96 -8.24
N LEU A 495 -9.09 -19.64 -7.11
CA LEU A 495 -10.07 -19.75 -6.03
C LEU A 495 -10.16 -18.50 -5.14
N SER A 496 -9.15 -17.63 -5.20
CA SER A 496 -9.02 -16.44 -4.34
C SER A 496 -9.00 -16.77 -2.84
N PHE A 497 -8.43 -17.91 -2.45
CA PHE A 497 -8.07 -18.15 -1.05
C PHE A 497 -6.77 -17.40 -0.76
N GLU A 498 -6.89 -16.26 -0.07
CA GLU A 498 -5.81 -15.31 0.18
C GLU A 498 -5.65 -15.09 1.69
N ILE A 499 -4.39 -15.06 2.15
CA ILE A 499 -4.02 -14.71 3.51
C ILE A 499 -3.21 -13.41 3.45
N TYR A 500 -3.66 -12.41 4.19
CA TYR A 500 -2.94 -11.15 4.32
C TYR A 500 -1.82 -11.29 5.36
N TYR A 501 -0.64 -10.75 5.05
CA TYR A 501 0.49 -10.71 5.96
C TYR A 501 1.29 -9.42 5.78
N VAL A 502 2.06 -9.03 6.79
CA VAL A 502 2.94 -7.87 6.72
C VAL A 502 4.36 -8.33 6.42
N TYR A 503 5.02 -7.69 5.45
CA TYR A 503 6.43 -7.90 5.18
C TYR A 503 7.09 -6.57 4.80
N LYS A 504 8.22 -6.28 5.46
CA LYS A 504 9.00 -5.02 5.26
C LYS A 504 8.16 -3.74 5.38
N GLY A 505 7.15 -3.74 6.25
CA GLY A 505 6.26 -2.59 6.48
C GLY A 505 5.08 -2.47 5.52
N ALA A 506 4.93 -3.39 4.55
CA ALA A 506 3.83 -3.41 3.60
C ALA A 506 2.92 -4.62 3.81
N VAL A 507 1.60 -4.46 3.65
CA VAL A 507 0.68 -5.60 3.64
C VAL A 507 0.71 -6.26 2.26
N ARG A 508 0.93 -7.57 2.26
CA ARG A 508 0.99 -8.41 1.07
C ARG A 508 -0.05 -9.52 1.13
N LYS A 509 -0.32 -10.10 -0.03
CA LYS A 509 -1.20 -11.27 -0.18
C LYS A 509 -0.36 -12.53 -0.37
N TYR A 510 -0.70 -13.55 0.38
CA TYR A 510 -0.13 -14.89 0.27
C TYR A 510 -1.23 -15.85 -0.18
N ARG A 511 -0.93 -16.70 -1.17
CA ARG A 511 -1.83 -17.74 -1.68
C ARG A 511 -1.15 -19.10 -1.44
N PRO A 512 -1.59 -19.87 -0.43
CA PRO A 512 -1.08 -21.22 -0.22
C PRO A 512 -1.43 -22.15 -1.37
N ASP A 513 -0.62 -23.18 -1.62
CA ASP A 513 -0.80 -24.04 -2.81
C ASP A 513 -2.06 -24.93 -2.77
N PHE A 514 -2.34 -25.59 -1.63
CA PHE A 514 -3.41 -26.58 -1.55
C PHE A 514 -4.29 -26.41 -0.30
N LEU A 515 -5.58 -26.69 -0.49
CA LEU A 515 -6.55 -26.90 0.58
C LEU A 515 -6.95 -28.38 0.59
N VAL A 516 -6.95 -28.99 1.77
CA VAL A 516 -7.21 -30.42 1.94
C VAL A 516 -8.24 -30.60 3.06
N ARG A 517 -9.29 -31.36 2.78
CA ARG A 517 -10.24 -31.85 3.78
C ARG A 517 -9.92 -33.31 4.09
N LEU A 518 -9.56 -33.59 5.33
CA LEU A 518 -9.25 -34.94 5.81
C LEU A 518 -10.54 -35.73 6.08
N GLN A 519 -10.44 -37.06 6.16
CA GLN A 519 -11.58 -37.95 6.44
C GLN A 519 -12.26 -37.68 7.79
N ASN A 520 -11.53 -37.13 8.77
CA ASN A 520 -12.08 -36.75 10.06
C ASN A 520 -12.81 -35.38 10.03
N GLY A 521 -12.84 -34.71 8.87
CA GLY A 521 -13.45 -33.39 8.68
C GLY A 521 -12.51 -32.21 8.96
N ASP A 522 -11.29 -32.45 9.45
CA ASP A 522 -10.31 -31.39 9.68
C ASP A 522 -9.78 -30.83 8.36
N MET A 523 -9.48 -29.53 8.36
CA MET A 523 -8.93 -28.81 7.23
C MET A 523 -7.42 -28.65 7.38
N LEU A 524 -6.70 -28.88 6.29
CA LEU A 524 -5.26 -28.74 6.21
C LEU A 524 -4.90 -27.84 5.02
N VAL A 525 -4.14 -26.79 5.27
CA VAL A 525 -3.54 -25.93 4.24
C VAL A 525 -2.10 -26.37 4.02
N VAL A 526 -1.73 -26.67 2.78
CA VAL A 526 -0.39 -27.15 2.44
C VAL A 526 0.32 -26.16 1.53
N GLU A 527 1.55 -25.81 1.90
CA GLU A 527 2.49 -25.02 1.10
C GLU A 527 3.65 -25.89 0.61
N THR A 528 4.04 -25.73 -0.65
CA THR A 528 5.17 -26.42 -1.27
C THR A 528 6.34 -25.46 -1.39
N LYS A 529 7.42 -25.69 -0.61
CA LYS A 529 8.56 -24.78 -0.63
C LYS A 529 9.90 -25.47 -0.49
N GLY A 530 10.81 -25.23 -1.44
CA GLY A 530 12.19 -25.66 -1.34
C GLY A 530 13.00 -24.86 -0.30
N GLN A 531 13.73 -23.84 -0.76
CA GLN A 531 14.49 -22.96 0.14
C GLN A 531 13.59 -21.90 0.79
N GLU A 532 13.81 -21.68 2.09
CA GLU A 532 13.04 -20.76 2.92
C GLU A 532 13.75 -19.40 3.00
N THR A 533 13.06 -18.36 2.54
CA THR A 533 13.51 -16.96 2.68
C THR A 533 12.89 -16.29 3.91
N GLU A 534 13.36 -15.09 4.29
CA GLU A 534 12.72 -14.32 5.37
C GLU A 534 11.25 -13.98 5.07
N GLU A 535 10.91 -13.73 3.81
CA GLU A 535 9.52 -13.52 3.39
C GLU A 535 8.68 -14.79 3.59
N ASP A 536 9.24 -15.96 3.27
CA ASP A 536 8.54 -17.24 3.45
C ASP A 536 8.26 -17.54 4.94
N LYS A 537 9.17 -17.15 5.85
CA LYS A 537 8.93 -17.22 7.30
C LYS A 537 7.75 -16.37 7.74
N GLN A 538 7.60 -15.15 7.18
CA GLN A 538 6.45 -14.29 7.52
C GLN A 538 5.14 -14.85 6.96
N LYS A 539 5.13 -15.38 5.73
CA LYS A 539 3.96 -16.09 5.17
C LYS A 539 3.55 -17.25 6.05
N HIS A 540 4.52 -18.05 6.49
CA HIS A 540 4.25 -19.19 7.36
C HIS A 540 3.66 -18.76 8.72
N ARG A 541 4.21 -17.71 9.35
CA ARG A 541 3.65 -17.13 10.59
C ARG A 541 2.22 -16.68 10.41
N ALA A 542 1.92 -15.96 9.32
CA ALA A 542 0.56 -15.51 9.03
C ALA A 542 -0.41 -16.67 8.80
N LEU A 543 0.04 -17.75 8.15
CA LEU A 543 -0.76 -18.97 7.98
C LEU A 543 -1.04 -19.69 9.32
N VAL A 544 -0.04 -19.77 10.19
CA VAL A 544 -0.21 -20.34 11.55
C VAL A 544 -1.20 -19.51 12.36
N GLU A 545 -1.10 -18.18 12.31
CA GLU A 545 -2.03 -17.28 12.98
C GLU A 545 -3.46 -17.42 12.42
N TRP A 546 -3.59 -17.47 11.09
CA TRP A 546 -4.87 -17.65 10.41
C TRP A 546 -5.55 -18.95 10.81
N THR A 547 -4.82 -20.08 10.78
CA THR A 547 -5.38 -21.39 11.16
C THR A 547 -5.77 -21.44 12.64
N LYS A 548 -4.99 -20.80 13.52
CA LYS A 548 -5.31 -20.66 14.95
C LYS A 548 -6.56 -19.81 15.16
N ALA A 549 -6.68 -18.67 14.49
CA ALA A 549 -7.84 -17.78 14.61
C ALA A 549 -9.13 -18.47 14.11
N VAL A 550 -9.05 -19.15 12.96
CA VAL A 550 -10.19 -19.89 12.38
C VAL A 550 -10.62 -21.05 13.24
N THR A 551 -9.67 -21.81 13.79
CA THR A 551 -9.98 -22.90 14.73
C THR A 551 -10.60 -22.37 16.03
N SER A 552 -10.07 -21.27 16.56
CA SER A 552 -10.54 -20.66 17.82
C SER A 552 -11.93 -20.05 17.71
N HIS A 553 -12.33 -19.60 16.51
CA HIS A 553 -13.69 -19.12 16.24
C HIS A 553 -14.75 -20.22 16.44
N GLY A 554 -14.40 -21.49 16.28
CA GLY A 554 -15.29 -22.64 16.51
C GLY A 554 -16.35 -22.88 15.42
N GLY A 555 -16.71 -21.87 14.62
CA GLY A 555 -17.72 -21.98 13.56
C GLY A 555 -17.26 -22.64 12.25
N PHE A 556 -15.96 -22.86 12.04
CA PHE A 556 -15.39 -23.32 10.76
C PHE A 556 -14.64 -24.65 10.84
N GLY A 557 -14.83 -25.41 11.92
CA GLY A 557 -14.08 -26.65 12.17
C GLY A 557 -12.63 -26.38 12.58
N ARG A 558 -11.81 -27.44 12.59
CA ARG A 558 -10.38 -27.34 12.94
C ARG A 558 -9.55 -27.17 11.68
N TRP A 559 -8.63 -26.21 11.74
CA TRP A 559 -7.71 -25.88 10.66
C TRP A 559 -6.28 -26.04 11.13
N SER A 560 -5.45 -26.62 10.27
CA SER A 560 -4.02 -26.78 10.48
C SER A 560 -3.26 -26.41 9.20
N CYS A 561 -1.95 -26.20 9.31
CA CYS A 561 -1.10 -25.93 8.16
C CYS A 561 0.16 -26.80 8.18
N ALA A 562 0.69 -27.07 7.00
CA ALA A 562 1.96 -27.76 6.84
C ALA A 562 2.76 -27.22 5.66
N VAL A 563 4.08 -27.32 5.75
CA VAL A 563 5.00 -26.97 4.67
C VAL A 563 5.68 -28.24 4.21
N ALA A 564 5.50 -28.62 2.95
CA ALA A 564 6.19 -29.71 2.31
C ALA A 564 7.49 -29.16 1.67
N ARG A 565 8.64 -29.60 2.19
CA ARG A 565 9.95 -29.10 1.74
C ARG A 565 10.54 -29.92 0.60
N GLN A 566 10.02 -31.13 0.42
CA GLN A 566 10.34 -32.05 -0.67
C GLN A 566 9.07 -32.80 -1.09
N PRO A 567 9.00 -33.30 -2.35
CA PRO A 567 7.84 -34.07 -2.82
C PRO A 567 7.45 -35.27 -1.96
N ALA A 568 8.40 -35.88 -1.25
CA ALA A 568 8.14 -37.03 -0.37
C ALA A 568 7.47 -36.62 0.96
N ASP A 569 7.64 -35.38 1.41
CA ASP A 569 7.21 -34.90 2.73
C ASP A 569 5.70 -34.91 2.87
N ILE A 570 4.96 -34.74 1.77
CA ILE A 570 3.50 -34.70 1.79
C ILE A 570 2.89 -35.94 2.41
N ARG A 571 3.49 -37.11 2.21
CA ARG A 571 3.03 -38.35 2.83
C ARG A 571 3.26 -38.31 4.34
N GLY A 572 4.42 -37.80 4.78
CA GLY A 572 4.73 -37.61 6.20
C GLY A 572 3.79 -36.60 6.87
N VAL A 573 3.48 -35.49 6.19
CA VAL A 573 2.50 -34.48 6.62
C VAL A 573 1.13 -35.12 6.83
N LEU A 574 0.62 -35.85 5.83
CA LEU A 574 -0.69 -36.51 5.91
C LEU A 574 -0.74 -37.58 7.01
N HIS A 575 0.37 -38.30 7.26
CA HIS A 575 0.47 -39.25 8.36
C HIS A 575 0.49 -38.57 9.74
N ALA A 576 1.24 -37.49 9.91
CA ALA A 576 1.31 -36.74 11.16
C ALA A 576 -0.04 -36.12 11.52
N SER A 577 -0.78 -35.62 10.53
CA SER A 577 -2.13 -35.08 10.71
C SER A 577 -3.18 -36.14 11.14
N ARG A 578 -2.88 -37.44 11.06
CA ARG A 578 -3.73 -38.51 11.64
C ARG A 578 -3.50 -38.71 13.15
N GLY A 579 -2.31 -38.37 13.65
CA GLY A 579 -1.83 -38.73 15.00
C GLY A 579 -2.30 -37.83 16.14
N SER A 580 -3.01 -36.73 15.87
CA SER A 580 -3.62 -35.87 16.89
C SER A 580 -4.98 -36.38 17.38
N ALA A 581 -5.48 -37.48 16.81
CA ALA A 581 -6.61 -38.23 17.34
C ALA A 581 -6.15 -39.05 18.56
N SER A 582 -6.77 -38.78 19.71
CA SER A 582 -6.62 -39.53 20.95
C SER A 582 -6.48 -41.03 20.73
N MET A 583 -5.39 -41.62 21.24
CA MET A 583 -5.30 -43.06 21.48
C MET A 583 -6.52 -43.48 22.32
N PRO A 584 -7.31 -44.47 21.89
CA PRO A 584 -8.33 -45.04 22.76
C PRO A 584 -7.61 -45.78 23.89
N SER A 585 -8.00 -45.51 25.13
CA SER A 585 -7.56 -46.22 26.31
C SER A 585 -7.79 -47.72 26.11
N VAL A 586 -6.71 -48.48 25.98
CA VAL A 586 -6.77 -49.94 26.06
C VAL A 586 -6.78 -50.30 27.54
N VAL A 587 -7.86 -50.96 27.95
CA VAL A 587 -8.03 -51.61 29.27
C VAL A 587 -7.01 -52.73 29.44
#